data_AF-A0A8S3VET3-F1
#
_entry.id   AF-A0A8S3VET3-F1
#
_cell.length_a   1.000
_cell.length_b   1.000
_cell.length_c   1.000
_cell.angle_alpha   90.00
_cell.angle_beta   90.00
_cell.angle_gamma   90.00
#
_symmetry.space_group_name_H-M   'P 1'
#
loop_
_entity.id
_entity.type
_entity.pdbx_description
1 polymer ?
#
loop_
_entity_poly.entity_id
_entity_poly.type
_entity_poly.pdbx_seq_one_letter_code
_entity_poly.pdbx_strand_id
1 'polypeptide(L)'
;MAPLSDEEENYVRLALLLKGVTPRAVRTYFDREFPPTYLPSTLNTNYNTLWDLKLKRIINQAQWNLLIPRNGIPDSKTFDVTLMICLIRNLTSISHPINGFDSLPLPGEITPGSDLARIKYYRNKLAHHDSNTIDSAYFNTAWGDISNVSLNAILIKTDKVKLIFLK
;
A
#
# COMPACT_ATOMS: atom_id res chain seq x y z
N MET A 1 9.88 -2.85 -32.52
CA MET A 1 10.09 -3.48 -31.19
C MET A 1 9.55 -4.89 -31.26
N ALA A 2 10.27 -5.87 -30.73
CA ALA A 2 9.73 -7.22 -30.55
C ALA A 2 8.59 -7.17 -29.50
N PRO A 3 7.57 -8.04 -29.60
CA PRO A 3 6.56 -8.17 -28.56
C PRO A 3 7.20 -8.67 -27.26
N LEU A 4 6.64 -8.28 -26.13
CA LEU A 4 7.02 -8.82 -24.82
C LEU A 4 6.65 -10.30 -24.77
N SER A 5 7.43 -11.07 -24.00
CA SER A 5 7.00 -12.41 -23.56
C SER A 5 5.88 -12.32 -22.53
N ASP A 6 5.14 -13.42 -22.35
CA ASP A 6 4.06 -13.50 -21.35
C ASP A 6 4.55 -13.12 -19.94
N GLU A 7 5.77 -13.53 -19.58
CA GLU A 7 6.33 -13.23 -18.25
C GLU A 7 6.70 -11.74 -18.09
N GLU A 8 7.17 -11.10 -19.15
CA GLU A 8 7.41 -9.65 -19.15
C GLU A 8 6.09 -8.87 -19.08
N GLU A 9 5.06 -9.32 -19.79
CA GLU A 9 3.72 -8.72 -19.71
C GLU A 9 3.15 -8.85 -18.29
N ASN A 10 3.26 -10.04 -17.69
CA ASN A 10 2.84 -10.28 -16.30
C ASN A 10 3.53 -9.32 -15.32
N TYR A 11 4.84 -9.13 -15.46
CA TYR A 11 5.59 -8.17 -14.64
C TYR A 11 5.03 -6.75 -14.80
N VAL A 12 4.87 -6.28 -16.05
CA VAL A 12 4.37 -4.93 -16.34
C VAL A 12 2.98 -4.73 -15.74
N ARG A 13 2.08 -5.69 -15.91
CA ARG A 13 0.69 -5.64 -15.40
C ARG A 13 0.66 -5.60 -13.89
N LEU A 14 1.42 -6.48 -13.22
CA LEU A 14 1.48 -6.49 -11.76
C LEU A 14 2.13 -5.21 -11.21
N ALA A 15 3.17 -4.71 -11.87
CA ALA A 15 3.81 -3.46 -11.50
C ALA A 15 2.86 -2.26 -11.63
N LEU A 16 2.06 -2.19 -12.70
CA LEU A 16 1.06 -1.13 -12.87
C LEU A 16 -0.04 -1.20 -11.81
N LEU A 17 -0.51 -2.40 -11.46
CA LEU A 17 -1.46 -2.58 -10.37
C LEU A 17 -0.87 -2.10 -9.04
N LEU A 18 0.31 -2.58 -8.68
CA LEU A 18 0.96 -2.31 -7.40
C LEU A 18 1.54 -0.90 -7.25
N LYS A 19 2.04 -0.28 -8.32
CA LYS A 19 2.66 1.05 -8.28
C LYS A 19 1.70 2.16 -8.72
N GLY A 20 0.71 1.86 -9.54
CA GLY A 20 -0.25 2.83 -10.07
C GLY A 20 -1.58 2.86 -9.33
N VAL A 21 -2.17 1.69 -9.07
CA VAL A 21 -3.55 1.58 -8.55
C VAL A 21 -3.57 1.50 -7.03
N THR A 22 -2.84 0.56 -6.42
CA THR A 22 -2.90 0.35 -4.96
C THR A 22 -2.54 1.59 -4.14
N PRO A 23 -1.59 2.48 -4.52
CA PRO A 23 -1.30 3.67 -3.73
C PRO A 23 -2.49 4.62 -3.61
N ARG A 24 -3.33 4.69 -4.65
CA ARG A 24 -4.55 5.51 -4.63
C ARG A 24 -5.59 4.91 -3.69
N ALA A 25 -5.80 3.59 -3.76
CA ALA A 25 -6.73 2.90 -2.87
C ALA A 25 -6.33 3.01 -1.39
N VAL A 26 -5.04 2.82 -1.09
CA VAL A 26 -4.49 3.00 0.27
C VAL A 26 -4.63 4.45 0.71
N ARG A 27 -4.37 5.43 -0.15
CA ARG A 27 -4.54 6.85 0.19
C ARG A 27 -5.98 7.22 0.47
N THR A 28 -6.93 6.74 -0.34
CA THR A 28 -8.36 6.99 -0.07
C THR A 28 -8.79 6.39 1.27
N TYR A 29 -8.30 5.20 1.62
CA TYR A 29 -8.53 4.63 2.94
C TYR A 29 -7.87 5.47 4.04
N PHE A 30 -6.60 5.85 3.84
CA PHE A 30 -5.82 6.67 4.77
C PHE A 30 -6.52 8.01 5.06
N ASP A 31 -6.94 8.74 4.02
CA ASP A 31 -7.60 10.04 4.16
C ASP A 31 -8.98 9.94 4.83
N ARG A 32 -9.60 8.74 4.87
CA ARG A 32 -10.82 8.51 5.65
C ARG A 32 -10.51 8.38 7.14
N GLU A 33 -9.44 7.66 7.49
CA GLU A 33 -9.00 7.48 8.88
C GLU A 33 -8.30 8.74 9.43
N PHE A 34 -7.61 9.48 8.55
CA PHE A 34 -6.85 10.69 8.84
C PHE A 34 -7.23 11.80 7.85
N PRO A 35 -8.41 12.44 8.01
CA PRO A 35 -8.86 13.50 7.10
C PRO A 35 -7.77 14.57 6.89
N PRO A 36 -7.44 14.96 5.64
CA PRO A 36 -6.36 15.90 5.36
C PRO A 36 -6.46 17.22 6.15
N THR A 37 -7.67 17.71 6.38
CA THR A 37 -7.95 18.90 7.19
C THR A 37 -7.47 18.78 8.64
N TYR A 38 -7.53 17.57 9.20
CA TYR A 38 -7.16 17.29 10.60
C TYR A 38 -5.84 16.52 10.70
N LEU A 39 -5.19 16.19 9.59
CA LEU A 39 -3.95 15.44 9.57
C LEU A 39 -2.85 16.10 10.44
N PRO A 40 -2.59 17.42 10.38
CA PRO A 40 -1.58 18.04 11.24
C PRO A 40 -1.88 17.85 12.73
N SER A 41 -3.14 18.08 13.16
CA SER A 41 -3.54 17.89 14.55
C SER A 41 -3.44 16.43 14.98
N THR A 42 -3.83 15.47 14.13
CA THR A 42 -3.78 14.05 14.46
C THR A 42 -2.34 13.57 14.62
N LEU A 43 -1.42 14.02 13.76
CA LEU A 43 0.01 13.70 13.90
C LEU A 43 0.60 14.32 15.17
N ASN A 44 0.22 15.56 15.50
CA ASN A 44 0.69 16.23 16.72
C ASN A 44 0.19 15.54 17.99
N THR A 45 -1.09 15.16 18.05
CA THR A 45 -1.66 14.41 19.18
C THR A 45 -0.97 13.05 19.37
N ASN A 46 -0.51 12.43 18.28
CA ASN A 46 0.20 11.15 18.29
C ASN A 46 1.73 11.29 18.26
N TYR A 47 2.27 12.47 18.59
CA TYR A 47 3.70 12.76 18.45
C TYR A 47 4.59 11.76 19.17
N ASN A 48 4.26 11.36 20.40
CA ASN A 48 5.05 10.41 21.18
C ASN A 48 5.12 9.04 20.49
N THR A 49 4.00 8.52 19.99
CA THR A 49 3.97 7.27 19.22
C THR A 49 4.81 7.38 17.95
N LEU A 50 4.71 8.50 17.22
CA LEU A 50 5.53 8.75 16.03
C LEU A 50 7.02 8.83 16.37
N TRP A 51 7.37 9.48 17.48
CA TRP A 51 8.74 9.59 17.96
C TRP A 51 9.32 8.22 18.31
N ASP A 52 8.56 7.36 18.99
CA ASP A 52 8.96 6.00 19.28
C ASP A 52 9.19 5.17 18.01
N LEU A 53 8.33 5.32 17.00
CA LEU A 53 8.50 4.68 15.69
C LEU A 53 9.77 5.17 14.98
N LYS A 54 10.11 6.45 15.12
CA LYS A 54 11.36 7.02 14.60
C LYS A 54 12.57 6.44 15.32
N LEU A 55 12.56 6.39 16.65
CA LEU A 55 13.64 5.83 17.46
C LEU A 55 13.88 4.35 17.12
N LYS A 56 12.80 3.58 16.89
CA LYS A 56 12.85 2.18 16.44
C LYS A 56 13.23 2.01 14.97
N ARG A 57 13.49 3.11 14.24
CA ARG A 57 13.81 3.13 12.79
C ARG A 57 12.73 2.50 11.90
N ILE A 58 11.49 2.45 12.38
CA ILE A 58 10.33 2.06 11.57
C ILE A 58 9.96 3.22 10.63
N ILE A 59 10.11 4.46 11.09
CA ILE A 59 10.01 5.67 10.29
C ILE A 59 11.42 6.22 10.11
N ASN A 60 11.88 6.36 8.86
CA ASN A 60 13.20 6.94 8.57
C ASN A 60 13.15 8.48 8.59
N GLN A 61 14.31 9.14 8.50
CA GLN A 61 14.38 10.61 8.58
C GLN A 61 13.64 11.32 7.44
N ALA A 62 13.63 10.75 6.23
CA ALA A 62 12.90 11.33 5.10
C ALA A 62 11.39 11.29 5.35
N GLN A 63 10.87 10.14 5.79
CA GLN A 63 9.46 9.99 6.18
C GLN A 63 9.10 10.88 7.37
N TRP A 64 9.99 10.98 8.38
CA TRP A 64 9.80 11.90 9.51
C TRP A 64 9.61 13.34 9.06
N ASN A 65 10.41 13.81 8.09
CA ASN A 65 10.30 15.17 7.56
C ASN A 65 9.00 15.42 6.79
N LEU A 66 8.32 14.36 6.31
CA LEU A 66 6.98 14.47 5.72
C LEU A 66 5.90 14.57 6.79
N LEU A 67 6.06 13.88 7.92
CA LEU A 67 5.10 13.88 9.03
C LEU A 67 5.19 15.15 9.89
N ILE A 68 6.41 15.54 10.23
CA ILE A 68 6.75 16.67 11.08
C ILE A 68 7.67 17.61 10.29
N PRO A 69 7.14 18.32 9.28
CA PRO A 69 7.92 19.19 8.43
C PRO A 69 8.43 20.40 9.21
N ARG A 70 9.65 20.87 8.88
CA ARG A 70 10.20 22.11 9.46
C ARG A 70 9.41 23.35 9.04
N ASN A 71 8.93 23.36 7.80
CA ASN A 71 8.13 24.42 7.20
C ASN A 71 6.91 23.82 6.50
N GLY A 72 5.75 24.44 6.64
CA GLY A 72 4.50 23.97 6.03
C GLY A 72 3.74 22.97 6.88
N ILE A 73 2.76 22.30 6.27
CA ILE A 73 1.91 21.29 6.90
C ILE A 73 2.07 19.94 6.20
N PRO A 74 1.91 18.82 6.91
CA PRO A 74 1.93 17.49 6.32
C PRO A 74 0.81 17.33 5.27
N ASP A 75 1.12 16.67 4.15
CA ASP A 75 0.17 16.36 3.07
C ASP A 75 0.26 14.86 2.73
N SER A 76 -0.84 14.13 2.92
CA SER A 76 -0.93 12.69 2.65
C SER A 76 -0.63 12.32 1.20
N LYS A 77 -0.75 13.27 0.26
CA LYS A 77 -0.37 13.07 -1.15
C LYS A 77 1.13 12.81 -1.33
N THR A 78 1.95 13.29 -0.40
CA THR A 78 3.41 13.08 -0.41
C THR A 78 3.82 11.74 0.20
N PHE A 79 2.90 11.06 0.90
CA PHE A 79 3.22 9.81 1.59
C PHE A 79 3.25 8.63 0.62
N ASP A 80 4.25 7.78 0.79
CA ASP A 80 4.31 6.47 0.15
C ASP A 80 3.37 5.46 0.85
N VAL A 81 3.12 4.33 0.20
CA VAL A 81 2.22 3.28 0.72
C VAL A 81 2.71 2.70 2.05
N THR A 82 4.01 2.51 2.19
CA THR A 82 4.61 1.93 3.41
C THR A 82 4.39 2.85 4.61
N LEU A 83 4.58 4.17 4.42
CA LEU A 83 4.32 5.18 5.43
C LEU A 83 2.84 5.23 5.80
N MET A 84 1.93 5.26 4.82
CA MET A 84 0.48 5.25 5.10
C MET A 84 0.05 4.01 5.89
N ILE A 85 0.51 2.81 5.50
CA ILE A 85 0.22 1.57 6.24
C ILE A 85 0.83 1.60 7.65
N CYS A 86 2.04 2.13 7.80
CA CYS A 86 2.69 2.28 9.09
C CYS A 86 1.89 3.18 10.03
N LEU A 87 1.38 4.30 9.56
CA LEU A 87 0.55 5.20 10.35
C LEU A 87 -0.79 4.54 10.72
N ILE A 88 -1.48 3.92 9.76
CA ILE A 88 -2.76 3.23 10.00
C ILE A 88 -2.60 2.18 11.11
N ARG A 89 -1.61 1.28 11.00
CA ARG A 89 -1.47 0.18 11.97
C ARG A 89 -1.06 0.60 13.38
N ASN A 90 -0.42 1.77 13.52
CA ASN A 90 0.10 2.23 14.83
C ASN A 90 -0.77 3.29 15.49
N LEU A 91 -1.57 4.04 14.72
CA LEU A 91 -2.35 5.17 15.22
C LEU A 91 -3.87 4.94 15.19
N THR A 92 -4.33 3.80 14.67
CA THR A 92 -5.74 3.42 14.66
C THR A 92 -5.95 2.06 15.33
N SER A 93 -7.19 1.75 15.68
CA SER A 93 -7.60 0.45 16.22
C SER A 93 -7.90 -0.59 15.12
N ILE A 94 -7.23 -0.50 13.97
CA ILE A 94 -7.42 -1.46 12.88
C ILE A 94 -7.08 -2.89 13.35
N SER A 95 -7.93 -3.85 12.96
CA SER A 95 -7.66 -5.26 13.25
C SER A 95 -6.39 -5.70 12.54
N HIS A 96 -5.52 -6.37 13.28
CA HIS A 96 -4.26 -6.89 12.76
C HIS A 96 -4.51 -8.23 12.05
N PRO A 97 -3.89 -8.48 10.88
CA PRO A 97 -3.89 -9.81 10.29
C PRO A 97 -3.28 -10.82 11.26
N ILE A 98 -3.68 -12.10 11.15
CA ILE A 98 -3.16 -13.16 12.04
C ILE A 98 -1.64 -13.26 11.99
N ASN A 99 -1.05 -13.13 10.80
CA ASN A 99 0.40 -13.16 10.60
C ASN A 99 1.08 -11.78 10.73
N GLY A 100 0.34 -10.75 11.14
CA GLY A 100 0.79 -9.37 11.18
C GLY A 100 0.89 -8.70 9.80
N PHE A 101 1.34 -7.44 9.78
CA PHE A 101 1.41 -6.59 8.59
C PHE A 101 2.66 -6.79 7.72
N ASP A 102 3.59 -7.65 8.12
CA ASP A 102 4.86 -7.88 7.43
C ASP A 102 4.90 -9.22 6.67
N SER A 103 3.80 -9.98 6.74
CA SER A 103 3.60 -11.28 6.10
C SER A 103 2.28 -11.32 5.34
N LEU A 104 2.10 -12.32 4.47
CA LEU A 104 0.79 -12.57 3.87
C LEU A 104 -0.21 -12.99 4.95
N PRO A 105 -1.43 -12.42 4.94
CA PRO A 105 -2.54 -12.92 5.75
C PRO A 105 -2.87 -14.37 5.39
N LEU A 106 -3.57 -15.06 6.29
CA LEU A 106 -4.13 -16.36 6.01
C LEU A 106 -5.19 -16.29 4.89
N PRO A 107 -5.38 -17.38 4.14
CA PRO A 107 -6.46 -17.48 3.17
C PRO A 107 -7.81 -17.16 3.82
N GLY A 108 -8.61 -16.31 3.16
CA GLY A 108 -9.95 -15.93 3.63
C GLY A 108 -10.01 -14.72 4.57
N GLU A 109 -8.88 -14.18 5.05
CA GLU A 109 -8.90 -12.95 5.85
C GLU A 109 -9.28 -11.72 5.00
N ILE A 110 -10.49 -11.20 5.11
CA ILE A 110 -11.00 -10.09 4.25
C ILE A 110 -11.08 -8.74 4.97
N THR A 111 -10.35 -8.56 6.07
CA THR A 111 -10.37 -7.29 6.81
C THR A 111 -9.53 -6.21 6.11
N PRO A 112 -9.78 -4.92 6.38
CA PRO A 112 -8.91 -3.84 5.89
C PRO A 112 -7.44 -4.02 6.29
N GLY A 113 -7.16 -4.51 7.50
CA GLY A 113 -5.78 -4.80 7.93
C GLY A 113 -5.12 -5.86 7.06
N SER A 114 -5.86 -6.94 6.78
CA SER A 114 -5.43 -8.04 5.89
C SER A 114 -5.15 -7.52 4.48
N ASP A 115 -6.01 -6.66 3.95
CA ASP A 115 -5.81 -6.07 2.62
C ASP A 115 -4.58 -5.16 2.53
N LEU A 116 -4.33 -4.32 3.56
CA LEU A 116 -3.12 -3.51 3.63
C LEU A 116 -1.87 -4.39 3.70
N ALA A 117 -1.92 -5.50 4.45
CA ALA A 117 -0.82 -6.45 4.53
C ALA A 117 -0.52 -7.13 3.19
N ARG A 118 -1.55 -7.54 2.43
CA ARG A 118 -1.37 -8.06 1.04
C ARG A 118 -0.67 -7.04 0.15
N ILE A 119 -1.17 -5.80 0.11
CA ILE A 119 -0.59 -4.73 -0.71
C ILE A 119 0.88 -4.52 -0.35
N LYS A 120 1.19 -4.40 0.94
CA LYS A 120 2.56 -4.21 1.40
C LYS A 120 3.46 -5.38 1.03
N TYR A 121 3.00 -6.61 1.24
CA TYR A 121 3.75 -7.82 0.92
C TYR A 121 4.13 -7.87 -0.57
N TYR A 122 3.15 -7.77 -1.46
CA TYR A 122 3.40 -7.86 -2.90
C TYR A 122 4.20 -6.67 -3.43
N ARG A 123 3.99 -5.45 -2.90
CA ARG A 123 4.84 -4.30 -3.22
C ARG A 123 6.30 -4.51 -2.84
N ASN A 124 6.56 -5.04 -1.65
CA ASN A 124 7.92 -5.31 -1.18
C ASN A 124 8.57 -6.40 -2.02
N LYS A 125 7.84 -7.48 -2.32
CA LYS A 125 8.32 -8.54 -3.21
C LYS A 125 8.70 -8.00 -4.59
N LEU A 126 7.83 -7.19 -5.21
CA LEU A 126 8.13 -6.58 -6.50
C LEU A 126 9.31 -5.60 -6.44
N ALA A 127 9.47 -4.85 -5.34
CA ALA A 127 10.57 -3.89 -5.18
C ALA A 127 11.94 -4.56 -5.04
N HIS A 128 11.99 -5.80 -4.54
CA HIS A 128 13.18 -6.63 -4.42
C HIS A 128 13.28 -7.67 -5.55
N HIS A 129 12.45 -7.55 -6.59
CA HIS A 129 12.48 -8.46 -7.72
C HIS A 129 13.52 -7.98 -8.74
N ASP A 130 14.58 -8.76 -8.92
CA ASP A 130 15.73 -8.38 -9.75
C ASP A 130 15.51 -8.63 -11.26
N SER A 131 14.36 -9.19 -11.63
CA SER A 131 13.96 -9.46 -13.01
C SER A 131 12.78 -8.58 -13.44
N ASN A 132 12.67 -8.37 -14.76
CA ASN A 132 11.49 -7.81 -15.41
C ASN A 132 10.51 -8.89 -15.89
N THR A 133 10.65 -10.12 -15.41
CA THR A 133 9.78 -11.26 -15.74
C THR A 133 9.10 -11.81 -14.50
N ILE A 134 7.83 -12.22 -14.62
CA ILE A 134 7.08 -12.92 -13.57
C ILE A 134 6.38 -14.12 -14.19
N ASP A 135 6.61 -15.30 -13.61
CA ASP A 135 5.95 -16.52 -14.05
C ASP A 135 4.42 -16.44 -13.83
N SER A 136 3.68 -17.15 -14.68
CA SER A 136 2.22 -17.10 -14.69
C SER A 136 1.59 -17.59 -13.37
N ALA A 137 2.23 -18.51 -12.64
CA ALA A 137 1.68 -19.02 -11.39
C ALA A 137 1.72 -17.93 -10.30
N TYR A 138 2.88 -17.29 -10.09
CA TYR A 138 3.01 -16.18 -9.16
C TYR A 138 2.14 -14.99 -9.57
N PHE A 139 2.11 -14.65 -10.85
CA PHE A 139 1.26 -13.57 -11.36
C PHE A 139 -0.20 -13.80 -11.01
N ASN A 140 -0.75 -14.99 -11.29
CA ASN A 140 -2.15 -15.30 -11.03
C ASN A 140 -2.50 -15.23 -9.54
N THR A 141 -1.62 -15.72 -8.66
CA THR A 141 -1.81 -15.61 -7.21
C THR A 141 -1.79 -14.14 -6.76
N ALA A 142 -0.76 -13.39 -7.13
CA ALA A 142 -0.61 -11.99 -6.73
C ALA A 142 -1.72 -11.10 -7.28
N TRP A 143 -2.10 -11.31 -8.54
CA TRP A 143 -3.19 -10.60 -9.18
C TRP A 143 -4.52 -10.91 -8.49
N GLY A 144 -4.82 -12.18 -8.23
CA GLY A 144 -6.03 -12.58 -7.51
C GLY A 144 -6.13 -11.94 -6.12
N ASP A 145 -5.05 -11.99 -5.35
CA ASP A 145 -5.01 -11.41 -4.01
C ASP A 145 -5.21 -9.89 -3.99
N ILE A 146 -4.57 -9.17 -4.91
CA ILE A 146 -4.64 -7.70 -4.95
C ILE A 146 -5.92 -7.21 -5.60
N SER A 147 -6.40 -7.88 -6.65
CA SER A 147 -7.63 -7.51 -7.36
C SER A 147 -8.90 -7.68 -6.52
N ASN A 148 -8.85 -8.52 -5.47
CA ASN A 148 -9.95 -8.74 -4.55
C ASN A 148 -9.93 -7.87 -3.28
N VAL A 149 -8.89 -7.03 -3.11
CA VAL A 149 -8.82 -6.10 -1.99
C VAL A 149 -10.05 -5.17 -1.97
N SER A 150 -10.67 -5.04 -0.80
CA SER A 150 -11.92 -4.31 -0.60
C SER A 150 -11.73 -2.96 0.10
N LEU A 151 -10.49 -2.50 0.31
CA LEU A 151 -10.15 -1.23 0.98
C LEU A 151 -10.94 -0.02 0.50
N ASN A 152 -11.39 -0.03 -0.76
CA ASN A 152 -12.50 0.77 -1.26
C ASN A 152 -13.08 0.09 -2.50
N ALA A 153 -14.29 -0.46 -2.38
CA ALA A 153 -15.04 -1.13 -3.46
C ALA A 153 -15.28 -0.28 -4.73
N ILE A 154 -14.78 0.96 -4.79
CA ILE A 154 -14.95 1.89 -5.91
C ILE A 154 -13.72 1.95 -6.82
N LEU A 155 -12.49 1.70 -6.32
CA LEU A 155 -11.26 1.87 -7.14
C LEU A 155 -10.72 0.58 -7.77
N ILE A 156 -10.96 -0.57 -7.14
CA ILE A 156 -10.49 -1.87 -7.67
C ILE A 156 -11.61 -2.59 -8.45
N LYS A 157 -12.88 -2.35 -8.09
CA LYS A 157 -14.05 -2.88 -8.83
C LYS A 157 -14.56 -1.98 -9.95
N THR A 158 -14.11 -0.72 -10.09
CA THR A 158 -14.46 0.02 -11.31
C THR A 158 -13.77 -0.67 -12.47
N ASP A 159 -14.58 -1.12 -13.42
CA ASP A 159 -14.25 -1.83 -14.66
C ASP A 159 -13.17 -1.17 -15.55
N LYS A 160 -12.53 -0.09 -15.10
CA LYS A 160 -11.39 0.55 -15.78
C LYS A 160 -10.09 -0.25 -15.69
N VAL A 161 -9.87 -1.08 -14.66
CA VAL A 161 -8.70 -1.98 -14.65
C VAL A 161 -8.89 -3.12 -15.67
N LYS A 162 -10.10 -3.66 -15.83
CA LYS A 162 -10.39 -4.62 -16.92
C LYS A 162 -10.28 -3.97 -18.30
N LEU A 163 -10.73 -2.73 -18.48
CA LEU A 163 -10.69 -2.02 -19.77
C LEU A 163 -9.29 -1.57 -20.22
N ILE A 164 -8.32 -1.42 -19.31
CA ILE A 164 -6.93 -1.05 -19.67
C ILE A 164 -6.07 -2.29 -19.98
N PHE A 165 -6.45 -3.48 -19.49
CA PHE A 165 -5.60 -4.69 -19.53
C PHE A 165 -6.21 -5.90 -20.25
N LEU A 166 -7.32 -5.74 -20.99
CA LEU A 166 -7.93 -6.79 -21.82
C LEU A 166 -8.06 -6.35 -23.29
N LYS A 167 -6.92 -5.99 -23.90
CA LYS A 167 -6.74 -6.10 -25.35
C LYS A 167 -5.53 -6.95 -25.65
#